data_AF-A0A1U7F319-F1
#
_entry.id   AF-A0A1U7F319-F1
#
_cell.length_a   1.000
_cell.length_b   1.000
_cell.length_c   1.000
_cell.angle_alpha   90.00
_cell.angle_beta   90.00
_cell.angle_gamma   90.00
#
_symmetry.space_group_name_H-M   'P 1'
#
loop_
_entity.id
_entity.type
_entity.pdbx_description
1 polymer ?
#
loop_
_entity_poly.entity_id
_entity_poly.type
_entity_poly.pdbx_seq_one_letter_code
_entity_poly.pdbx_strand_id
1 'polypeptide(L)'
;MKQIINIFQCFICFFSIHSVENYRTQKVSQRTLDNIKQLITLKVQRQIENIDNALLADQIILQRRNPEAKRHHNELSINNPDAYYQGDIDLSEKQAEMLSKHLKSEIVLKEKEDEIIRQKRYCYVGLEPFYVRWDHRRPISYDFAETIPLETRAKIRAAIAMWEERTCIRFQENGPNIDRIEFFDGGGCSSFVGRTGGTQGISISTPGCDIIGIISHEIGHTLGIFHEQARLDQKNHIFINYNNIPLSRWNNFFPISQHEADMFNLPYDTGSVMHYGPYGFATDPYVPTITTRNKFHQYTIGQREGPSFLDYAAINIAYRCTEHCANIQCDHNGYPNPNNCAKCLCPDGFAGSTCQFVQYTSCGALIKVNIIYLFFGLFFDQQYYYTIG
;
A
#
# COMPACT_ATOMS: atom_id res chain seq x y z
N MET A 1 -53.57 62.44 -19.31
CA MET A 1 -52.25 62.98 -19.73
C MET A 1 -51.18 62.06 -19.16
N LYS A 2 -50.56 61.16 -19.95
CA LYS A 2 -49.17 61.28 -20.49
C LYS A 2 -48.18 61.63 -19.35
N GLN A 3 -47.13 60.90 -18.97
CA GLN A 3 -46.15 60.01 -19.63
C GLN A 3 -45.43 59.18 -18.53
N ILE A 4 -45.21 57.86 -18.72
CA ILE A 4 -43.91 57.17 -18.89
C ILE A 4 -42.69 57.82 -18.19
N ILE A 5 -42.02 57.10 -17.27
CA ILE A 5 -40.54 57.00 -17.14
C ILE A 5 -40.14 55.74 -16.33
N ASN A 6 -39.39 54.88 -17.02
CA ASN A 6 -38.35 53.90 -16.65
C ASN A 6 -38.33 53.14 -15.32
N ILE A 7 -38.55 51.84 -15.48
CA ILE A 7 -37.82 50.68 -14.96
C ILE A 7 -36.34 50.97 -14.64
N PHE A 8 -35.94 50.82 -13.37
CA PHE A 8 -34.64 50.30 -12.94
C PHE A 8 -34.63 50.18 -11.40
N GLN A 9 -34.94 49.00 -10.86
CA GLN A 9 -34.51 48.69 -9.49
C GLN A 9 -34.38 47.18 -9.26
N CYS A 10 -33.11 46.78 -9.15
CA CYS A 10 -32.56 45.63 -8.42
C CYS A 10 -33.48 44.43 -8.18
N PHE A 11 -33.39 43.44 -9.09
CA PHE A 11 -33.46 42.05 -8.66
C PHE A 11 -32.27 41.78 -7.73
N ILE A 12 -32.52 41.82 -6.43
CA ILE A 12 -31.67 41.17 -5.45
C ILE A 12 -31.74 39.68 -5.77
N CYS A 13 -30.74 39.17 -6.49
CA CYS A 13 -30.45 37.74 -6.50
C CYS A 13 -30.14 37.36 -5.05
N PHE A 14 -31.16 36.89 -4.33
CA PHE A 14 -30.97 35.96 -3.24
C PHE A 14 -30.31 34.72 -3.87
N PHE A 15 -28.98 34.74 -3.97
CA PHE A 15 -28.21 33.52 -3.95
C PHE A 15 -28.54 32.86 -2.62
N SER A 16 -29.50 31.94 -2.66
CA SER A 16 -29.58 30.91 -1.64
C SER A 16 -28.18 30.33 -1.53
N ILE A 17 -27.53 30.61 -0.41
CA ILE A 17 -26.35 29.89 0.05
C ILE A 17 -26.86 28.45 0.21
N HIS A 18 -26.82 27.67 -0.87
CA HIS A 18 -26.77 26.23 -0.75
C HIS A 18 -25.48 26.00 0.01
N SER A 19 -25.60 25.60 1.27
CA SER A 19 -24.54 24.86 1.93
C SER A 19 -24.04 23.85 0.92
N VAL A 20 -22.78 23.95 0.53
CA VAL A 20 -22.11 22.87 -0.19
C VAL A 20 -22.20 21.69 0.76
N GLU A 21 -23.16 20.79 0.53
CA GLU A 21 -23.16 19.49 1.19
C GLU A 21 -21.81 18.89 0.85
N ASN A 22 -20.97 18.70 1.87
CA ASN A 22 -19.66 18.07 1.73
C ASN A 22 -19.91 16.66 1.18
N TYR A 23 -19.73 16.50 -0.13
CA TYR A 23 -19.90 15.23 -0.82
C TYR A 23 -18.92 14.22 -0.21
N ARG A 24 -19.44 13.26 0.57
CA ARG A 24 -18.65 12.20 1.20
C ARG A 24 -18.64 10.97 0.30
N THR A 25 -17.46 10.43 0.01
CA THR A 25 -17.35 9.15 -0.68
C THR A 25 -17.89 8.03 0.19
N GLN A 26 -18.79 7.24 -0.39
CA GLN A 26 -19.34 6.05 0.24
C GLN A 26 -18.58 4.80 -0.24
N LYS A 27 -18.29 3.92 0.71
CA LYS A 27 -17.82 2.57 0.38
C LYS A 27 -18.98 1.73 -0.15
N VAL A 28 -18.65 0.75 -0.97
CA VAL A 28 -19.66 -0.11 -1.58
C VAL A 28 -20.48 -0.89 -0.56
N SER A 29 -21.71 -1.24 -0.94
CA SER A 29 -22.54 -2.13 -0.13
C SER A 29 -21.88 -3.48 0.11
N GLN A 30 -22.11 -4.06 1.29
CA GLN A 30 -21.59 -5.39 1.67
C GLN A 30 -21.92 -6.46 0.61
N ARG A 31 -23.14 -6.44 0.07
CA ARG A 31 -23.56 -7.35 -1.00
C ARG A 31 -22.67 -7.26 -2.25
N THR A 32 -22.27 -6.04 -2.63
CA THR A 32 -21.41 -5.82 -3.79
C THR A 32 -19.99 -6.29 -3.51
N LEU A 33 -19.48 -6.01 -2.31
CA LEU A 33 -18.20 -6.52 -1.85
C LEU A 33 -18.17 -8.06 -1.83
N ASP A 34 -19.19 -8.70 -1.27
CA ASP A 34 -19.30 -10.17 -1.18
C ASP A 34 -19.29 -10.81 -2.57
N ASN A 35 -20.01 -10.22 -3.54
CA ASN A 35 -20.00 -10.68 -4.92
C ASN A 35 -18.60 -10.61 -5.53
N ILE A 36 -17.87 -9.51 -5.31
CA ILE A 36 -16.48 -9.36 -5.78
C ILE A 36 -15.58 -10.40 -5.14
N LYS A 37 -15.64 -10.57 -3.82
CA LYS A 37 -14.86 -11.57 -3.08
C LYS A 37 -15.14 -12.97 -3.61
N GLN A 38 -16.40 -13.31 -3.87
CA GLN A 38 -16.79 -14.60 -4.44
C GLN A 38 -16.19 -14.82 -5.83
N LEU A 39 -16.23 -13.82 -6.73
CA LEU A 39 -15.62 -13.92 -8.06
C LEU A 39 -14.10 -14.18 -7.97
N ILE A 40 -13.41 -13.53 -7.03
CA ILE A 40 -11.98 -13.75 -6.80
C ILE A 40 -11.75 -15.16 -6.24
N THR A 41 -12.51 -15.59 -5.23
CA THR A 41 -12.39 -16.93 -4.65
C THR A 41 -12.58 -18.02 -5.70
N LEU A 42 -13.57 -17.89 -6.58
CA LEU A 42 -13.77 -18.82 -7.71
C LEU A 42 -12.57 -18.85 -8.65
N LYS A 43 -11.96 -17.68 -8.94
CA LYS A 43 -10.72 -17.59 -9.73
C LYS A 43 -9.55 -18.28 -9.03
N VAL A 44 -9.40 -18.11 -7.72
CA VAL A 44 -8.34 -18.75 -6.91
C VAL A 44 -8.48 -20.27 -6.95
N GLN A 45 -9.69 -20.79 -6.68
CA GLN A 45 -9.96 -22.22 -6.69
C GLN A 45 -9.57 -22.87 -8.01
N ARG A 46 -10.01 -22.31 -9.14
CA ARG A 46 -9.65 -22.81 -10.48
C ARG A 46 -8.14 -22.79 -10.74
N GLN A 47 -7.41 -21.83 -10.16
CA GLN A 47 -5.95 -21.79 -10.31
C GLN A 47 -5.24 -22.84 -9.44
N ILE A 48 -5.68 -23.02 -8.20
CA ILE A 48 -5.07 -23.97 -7.26
C ILE A 48 -5.32 -25.42 -7.67
N GLU A 49 -6.51 -25.74 -8.20
CA GLU A 49 -6.82 -27.09 -8.73
C GLU A 49 -5.91 -27.50 -9.89
N ASN A 50 -5.29 -26.54 -10.59
CA ASN A 50 -4.35 -26.78 -11.69
C ASN A 50 -2.87 -26.83 -11.24
N ILE A 51 -2.56 -26.65 -9.95
CA ILE A 51 -1.19 -26.72 -9.43
C ILE A 51 -0.91 -28.16 -8.96
N ASP A 52 -0.36 -28.95 -9.88
CA ASP A 52 0.07 -30.32 -9.59
C ASP A 52 1.38 -30.32 -8.77
N ASN A 53 1.37 -31.04 -7.64
CA ASN A 53 2.48 -31.66 -6.87
C ASN A 53 3.82 -30.92 -6.58
N ALA A 54 4.01 -29.66 -6.95
CA ALA A 54 5.23 -28.89 -6.62
C ALA A 54 5.28 -28.40 -5.16
N LEU A 55 4.20 -28.60 -4.39
CA LEU A 55 3.99 -28.04 -3.05
C LEU A 55 4.58 -28.87 -1.89
N LEU A 56 5.05 -30.09 -2.16
CA LEU A 56 5.31 -31.08 -1.11
C LEU A 56 6.56 -30.77 -0.24
N ALA A 57 7.57 -30.09 -0.80
CA ALA A 57 8.77 -29.70 -0.06
C ALA A 57 8.51 -28.49 0.87
N ASP A 58 7.64 -27.56 0.46
CA ASP A 58 7.31 -26.36 1.22
C ASP A 58 6.31 -26.62 2.35
N GLN A 59 5.50 -27.69 2.24
CA GLN A 59 4.55 -28.12 3.28
C GLN A 59 5.22 -28.38 4.65
N ILE A 60 6.49 -28.80 4.69
CA ILE A 60 7.20 -29.10 5.94
C ILE A 60 7.50 -27.82 6.74
N ILE A 61 7.81 -26.70 6.07
CA ILE A 61 8.04 -25.40 6.73
C ILE A 61 6.72 -24.80 7.18
N LEU A 62 5.66 -24.99 6.38
CA LEU A 62 4.33 -24.42 6.61
C LEU A 62 3.57 -25.01 7.79
N GLN A 63 3.99 -26.16 8.37
CA GLN A 63 3.28 -26.81 9.47
C GLN A 63 3.91 -26.58 10.86
N ARG A 64 5.03 -25.85 10.94
CA ARG A 64 5.68 -25.61 12.23
C ARG A 64 4.90 -24.57 13.03
N ARG A 65 4.26 -25.01 14.12
CA ARG A 65 3.64 -24.12 15.10
C ARG A 65 4.68 -23.22 15.75
N ASN A 66 4.41 -21.91 15.81
CA ASN A 66 5.19 -20.93 16.54
C ASN A 66 4.41 -20.49 17.80
N PRO A 67 4.89 -20.80 19.02
CA PRO A 67 4.22 -20.37 20.25
C PRO A 67 4.19 -18.84 20.42
N GLU A 68 5.08 -18.10 19.74
CA GLU A 68 5.15 -16.64 19.81
C GLU A 68 4.19 -15.93 18.85
N ALA A 69 3.41 -16.68 18.04
CA ALA A 69 2.53 -16.12 17.02
C ALA A 69 1.54 -15.05 17.54
N LYS A 70 1.12 -15.15 18.80
CA LYS A 70 0.22 -14.19 19.45
C LYS A 70 0.78 -12.78 19.59
N ARG A 71 2.10 -12.58 19.45
CA ARG A 71 2.71 -11.25 19.56
C ARG A 71 2.51 -10.39 18.31
N HIS A 72 2.08 -10.99 17.20
CA HIS A 72 1.82 -10.27 15.95
C HIS A 72 0.41 -9.64 15.97
N HIS A 73 0.27 -8.51 16.65
CA HIS A 73 -0.94 -7.68 16.57
C HIS A 73 -0.82 -6.69 15.41
N ASN A 74 -1.82 -6.70 14.52
CA ASN A 74 -1.93 -5.79 13.38
C ASN A 74 -3.41 -5.48 13.08
N GLU A 75 -3.66 -4.63 12.07
CA GLU A 75 -4.99 -4.23 11.63
C GLU A 75 -5.92 -5.41 11.32
N LEU A 76 -5.42 -6.48 10.71
CA LEU A 76 -6.21 -7.67 10.38
C LEU A 76 -6.78 -8.40 11.61
N SER A 77 -6.19 -8.19 12.79
CA SER A 77 -6.68 -8.76 14.05
C SER A 77 -7.81 -7.96 14.70
N ILE A 78 -7.98 -6.70 14.28
CA ILE A 78 -9.00 -5.76 14.79
C ILE A 78 -10.19 -5.73 13.82
N ASN A 79 -9.89 -5.73 12.52
CA ASN A 79 -10.90 -5.60 11.48
C ASN A 79 -11.83 -6.80 11.44
N ASN A 80 -13.10 -6.53 11.10
CA ASN A 80 -14.00 -7.56 10.62
C ASN A 80 -13.49 -8.06 9.25
N PRO A 81 -13.04 -9.32 9.13
CA PRO A 81 -12.44 -9.86 7.90
C PRO A 81 -13.39 -9.81 6.69
N ASP A 82 -14.69 -9.76 6.93
CA ASP A 82 -15.71 -9.79 5.88
C ASP A 82 -16.07 -8.38 5.40
N ALA A 83 -15.75 -7.32 6.14
CA ALA A 83 -16.19 -5.95 5.87
C ALA A 83 -15.36 -5.19 4.81
N TYR A 84 -14.17 -5.70 4.46
CA TYR A 84 -13.20 -4.97 3.65
C TYR A 84 -12.64 -5.82 2.50
N TYR A 85 -12.26 -5.17 1.40
CA TYR A 85 -11.44 -5.81 0.36
C TYR A 85 -10.02 -5.97 0.89
N GLN A 86 -9.40 -7.15 0.73
CA GLN A 86 -8.08 -7.43 1.31
C GLN A 86 -7.94 -6.96 2.78
N GLY A 87 -8.95 -7.17 3.61
CA GLY A 87 -8.84 -6.96 5.06
C GLY A 87 -9.02 -5.53 5.59
N ASP A 88 -8.68 -4.50 4.83
CA ASP A 88 -8.70 -3.08 5.27
C ASP A 88 -8.93 -2.07 4.12
N ILE A 89 -9.08 -2.51 2.87
CA ILE A 89 -9.36 -1.61 1.75
C ILE A 89 -10.88 -1.39 1.61
N ASP A 90 -11.29 -0.14 1.74
CA ASP A 90 -12.62 0.32 1.34
C ASP A 90 -12.65 0.55 -0.18
N LEU A 91 -13.59 -0.10 -0.89
CA LEU A 91 -13.81 0.13 -2.31
C LEU A 91 -14.87 1.19 -2.52
N SER A 92 -14.59 2.19 -3.36
CA SER A 92 -15.63 3.07 -3.91
C SER A 92 -16.49 2.34 -4.93
N GLU A 93 -17.71 2.84 -5.19
CA GLU A 93 -18.61 2.27 -6.20
C GLU A 93 -17.94 2.16 -7.58
N LYS A 94 -17.18 3.18 -7.99
CA LYS A 94 -16.42 3.16 -9.24
C LYS A 94 -15.38 2.04 -9.27
N GLN A 95 -14.59 1.90 -8.20
CA GLN A 95 -13.57 0.84 -8.10
C GLN A 95 -14.19 -0.56 -8.13
N ALA A 96 -15.29 -0.76 -7.40
CA ALA A 96 -16.00 -2.02 -7.38
C ALA A 96 -16.59 -2.40 -8.75
N GLU A 97 -17.12 -1.43 -9.49
CA GLU A 97 -17.60 -1.64 -10.86
C GLU A 97 -16.46 -2.06 -11.78
N MET A 98 -15.34 -1.34 -11.75
CA MET A 98 -14.15 -1.63 -12.56
C MET A 98 -13.60 -3.02 -12.27
N LEU A 99 -13.48 -3.38 -10.99
CA LEU A 99 -13.02 -4.70 -10.55
C LEU A 99 -13.99 -5.81 -10.98
N SER A 100 -15.28 -5.61 -10.76
CA SER A 100 -16.32 -6.57 -11.17
C SER A 100 -16.32 -6.81 -12.67
N LYS A 101 -16.18 -5.75 -13.48
CA LYS A 101 -16.09 -5.85 -14.94
C LYS A 101 -14.85 -6.61 -15.38
N HIS A 102 -13.70 -6.31 -14.78
CA HIS A 102 -12.44 -6.98 -15.09
C HIS A 102 -12.51 -8.48 -14.76
N LEU A 103 -12.90 -8.84 -13.53
CA LEU A 103 -13.02 -10.23 -13.09
C LEU A 103 -13.98 -11.05 -13.96
N LYS A 104 -15.15 -10.50 -14.29
CA LYS A 104 -16.11 -11.17 -15.19
C LYS A 104 -15.54 -11.38 -16.58
N SER A 105 -14.82 -10.39 -17.13
CA SER A 105 -14.22 -10.51 -18.45
C SER A 105 -13.16 -11.60 -18.51
N GLU A 106 -12.33 -11.75 -17.48
CA GLU A 106 -11.31 -12.79 -17.41
C GLU A 106 -11.92 -14.19 -17.25
N ILE A 107 -12.99 -14.33 -16.46
CA ILE A 107 -13.71 -15.59 -16.29
C ILE A 107 -14.31 -16.06 -17.63
N VAL A 108 -14.96 -15.15 -18.37
CA VAL A 108 -15.56 -15.46 -19.68
C VAL A 108 -14.51 -15.78 -20.75
N LEU A 109 -13.37 -15.08 -20.74
CA LEU A 109 -12.28 -15.36 -21.68
C LEU A 109 -11.68 -16.76 -21.45
N LYS A 110 -11.55 -17.19 -20.19
CA LYS A 110 -11.07 -18.54 -19.87
C LYS A 110 -12.05 -19.64 -20.26
N GLU A 111 -13.36 -19.38 -20.19
CA GLU A 111 -14.38 -20.34 -20.68
C GLU A 111 -14.36 -20.50 -22.20
N LYS A 112 -13.70 -19.58 -22.93
CA LYS A 112 -13.45 -19.68 -24.38
C LYS A 112 -12.05 -20.19 -24.72
N GLU A 113 -11.15 -20.30 -23.75
CA GLU A 113 -9.78 -20.82 -23.94
C GLU A 113 -9.74 -22.35 -24.10
N ASP A 114 -10.84 -23.06 -23.83
CA ASP A 114 -11.00 -24.47 -24.23
C ASP A 114 -11.13 -24.64 -25.76
N GLU A 115 -11.14 -23.56 -26.55
CA GLU A 115 -11.17 -23.66 -28.01
C GLU A 115 -10.05 -22.95 -28.78
N ILE A 116 -9.36 -21.91 -28.26
CA ILE A 116 -8.27 -21.26 -29.04
C ILE A 116 -7.10 -20.78 -28.16
N ILE A 117 -6.04 -21.58 -28.13
CA ILE A 117 -4.69 -21.19 -27.73
C ILE A 117 -4.17 -20.13 -28.71
N ARG A 118 -4.03 -18.90 -28.22
CA ARG A 118 -3.21 -17.76 -28.70
C ARG A 118 -4.05 -16.49 -28.82
N GLN A 119 -3.83 -15.56 -27.90
CA GLN A 119 -3.74 -14.10 -28.05
C GLN A 119 -3.85 -13.52 -26.62
N LYS A 120 -3.13 -12.52 -26.14
CA LYS A 120 -2.10 -11.58 -26.61
C LYS A 120 -1.75 -10.79 -25.32
N ARG A 121 -0.55 -10.23 -25.19
CA ARG A 121 -0.31 -9.19 -24.17
C ARG A 121 -1.29 -8.06 -24.45
N TYR A 122 -2.28 -7.83 -23.57
CA TYR A 122 -3.13 -6.66 -23.68
C TYR A 122 -2.25 -5.43 -23.47
N CYS A 123 -2.06 -4.63 -24.51
CA CYS A 123 -1.64 -3.25 -24.34
C CYS A 123 -2.82 -2.49 -23.73
N TYR A 124 -2.69 -2.06 -22.47
CA TYR A 124 -3.70 -1.31 -21.71
C TYR A 124 -3.85 0.16 -22.20
N VAL A 125 -3.92 0.39 -23.51
CA VAL A 125 -4.10 1.74 -24.06
C VAL A 125 -5.59 2.09 -23.98
N GLY A 126 -5.94 3.06 -23.14
CA GLY A 126 -7.29 3.64 -23.07
C GLY A 126 -8.22 3.08 -21.98
N LEU A 127 -7.71 2.32 -20.99
CA LEU A 127 -8.47 1.96 -19.79
C LEU A 127 -8.41 3.09 -18.75
N GLU A 128 -9.53 3.34 -18.09
CA GLU A 128 -9.55 4.27 -16.96
C GLU A 128 -8.72 3.70 -15.80
N PRO A 129 -7.86 4.50 -15.15
CA PRO A 129 -7.04 4.02 -14.04
C PRO A 129 -7.93 3.63 -12.86
N PHE A 130 -7.57 2.55 -12.15
CA PHE A 130 -8.35 2.03 -11.01
C PHE A 130 -8.59 3.09 -9.92
N TYR A 131 -7.63 3.99 -9.73
CA TYR A 131 -7.76 5.14 -8.86
C TYR A 131 -7.07 6.36 -9.49
N VAL A 132 -7.38 7.54 -8.97
CA VAL A 132 -6.71 8.79 -9.33
C VAL A 132 -5.72 9.16 -8.23
N ARG A 133 -4.56 9.69 -8.60
CA ARG A 133 -3.58 10.20 -7.62
C ARG A 133 -3.99 11.58 -7.13
N TRP A 134 -3.59 11.93 -5.91
CA TRP A 134 -3.73 13.30 -5.42
C TRP A 134 -2.88 14.28 -6.25
N ASP A 135 -3.30 15.53 -6.38
CA ASP A 135 -2.44 16.56 -6.97
C ASP A 135 -1.39 16.99 -5.95
N HIS A 136 -0.19 16.40 -6.01
CA HIS A 136 0.90 16.69 -5.07
C HIS A 136 1.39 18.15 -5.08
N ARG A 137 0.95 18.97 -6.04
CA ARG A 137 1.23 20.41 -6.08
C ARG A 137 0.47 21.19 -5.02
N ARG A 138 -0.54 20.58 -4.39
CA ARG A 138 -1.32 21.16 -3.30
C ARG A 138 -1.31 20.21 -2.10
N PRO A 139 -1.31 20.74 -0.87
CA PRO A 139 -1.49 19.90 0.31
C PRO A 139 -2.82 19.17 0.27
N ILE A 140 -2.83 17.88 0.62
CA ILE A 140 -4.03 17.10 0.84
C ILE A 140 -4.68 17.61 2.12
N SER A 141 -5.90 18.14 2.01
CA SER A 141 -6.63 18.62 3.18
C SER A 141 -7.08 17.43 4.03
N TYR A 142 -6.99 17.55 5.35
CA TYR A 142 -7.53 16.53 6.26
C TYR A 142 -8.16 17.12 7.51
N ASP A 143 -9.11 16.41 8.12
CA ASP A 143 -9.71 16.75 9.41
C ASP A 143 -9.80 15.53 10.33
N PHE A 144 -10.19 15.80 11.57
CA PHE A 144 -10.52 14.78 12.57
C PHE A 144 -12.01 14.86 12.92
N ALA A 145 -12.71 13.74 12.83
CA ALA A 145 -14.01 13.59 13.46
C ALA A 145 -13.88 13.71 14.99
N GLU A 146 -14.99 14.06 15.66
CA GLU A 146 -15.05 14.13 17.13
C GLU A 146 -14.69 12.79 17.79
N THR A 147 -14.91 11.68 17.10
CA THR A 147 -14.63 10.32 17.57
C THR A 147 -13.14 10.04 17.75
N ILE A 148 -12.23 10.83 17.17
CA ILE A 148 -10.78 10.61 17.29
C ILE A 148 -10.23 11.31 18.55
N PRO A 149 -9.72 10.56 19.54
CA PRO A 149 -9.13 11.12 20.76
C PRO A 149 -7.88 11.97 20.47
N LEU A 150 -7.60 12.96 21.31
CA LEU A 150 -6.45 13.89 21.13
C LEU A 150 -5.10 13.16 21.00
N GLU A 151 -4.89 12.10 21.79
CA GLU A 151 -3.68 11.27 21.72
C GLU A 151 -3.55 10.57 20.36
N THR A 152 -4.64 10.01 19.83
CA THR A 152 -4.67 9.41 18.49
C THR A 152 -4.42 10.47 17.41
N ARG A 153 -4.93 11.70 17.56
CA ARG A 153 -4.61 12.80 16.63
C ARG A 153 -3.11 13.10 16.60
N ALA A 154 -2.42 13.06 17.74
CA ALA A 154 -0.97 13.24 17.79
C ALA A 154 -0.22 12.13 17.03
N LYS A 155 -0.64 10.87 17.18
CA LYS A 155 -0.10 9.74 16.43
C LYS A 155 -0.37 9.85 14.92
N ILE A 156 -1.56 10.32 14.53
CA ILE A 156 -1.89 10.57 13.11
C ILE A 156 -0.99 11.64 12.52
N ARG A 157 -0.75 12.74 13.23
CA ARG A 157 0.21 13.77 12.78
C ARG A 157 1.63 13.22 12.66
N ALA A 158 2.06 12.34 13.58
CA ALA A 158 3.36 11.69 13.48
C ALA A 158 3.46 10.78 12.24
N ALA A 159 2.43 9.97 11.96
CA ALA A 159 2.36 9.13 10.76
C ALA A 159 2.38 9.97 9.46
N ILE A 160 1.63 11.08 9.43
CA ILE A 160 1.69 12.06 8.33
C ILE A 160 3.11 12.59 8.14
N ALA A 161 3.79 12.98 9.22
CA ALA A 161 5.16 13.51 9.15
C ALA A 161 6.14 12.50 8.54
N MET A 162 6.00 11.19 8.80
CA MET A 162 6.86 10.16 8.18
C MET A 162 6.81 10.23 6.64
N TRP A 163 5.61 10.39 6.07
CA TRP A 163 5.41 10.56 4.63
C TRP A 163 5.93 11.91 4.14
N GLU A 164 5.65 13.01 4.84
CA GLU A 164 6.08 14.35 4.42
C GLU A 164 7.61 14.52 4.43
N GLU A 165 8.31 13.89 5.38
CA GLU A 165 9.77 13.98 5.54
C GLU A 165 10.56 13.35 4.39
N ARG A 166 9.99 12.32 3.74
CA ARG A 166 10.68 11.50 2.73
C ARG A 166 10.02 11.53 1.36
N THR A 167 8.92 12.27 1.22
CA THR A 167 8.23 12.44 -0.07
C THR A 167 7.90 13.90 -0.36
N CYS A 168 7.44 14.18 -1.57
CA CYS A 168 6.89 15.50 -1.92
C CYS A 168 5.43 15.70 -1.49
N ILE A 169 4.78 14.69 -0.91
CA ILE A 169 3.38 14.79 -0.47
C ILE A 169 3.28 15.70 0.74
N ARG A 170 2.26 16.55 0.77
CA ARG A 170 1.97 17.47 1.88
C ARG A 170 0.55 17.31 2.33
N PHE A 171 0.32 17.52 3.61
CA PHE A 171 -0.98 17.47 4.26
C PHE A 171 -1.27 18.81 4.93
N GLN A 172 -2.54 19.18 4.99
CA GLN A 172 -2.98 20.39 5.67
C GLN A 172 -4.19 20.09 6.53
N GLU A 173 -4.01 20.18 7.84
CA GLU A 173 -5.11 20.04 8.81
C GLU A 173 -6.10 21.21 8.62
N ASN A 174 -7.40 20.90 8.60
CA ASN A 174 -8.46 21.88 8.34
C ASN A 174 -8.25 22.66 7.03
N GLY A 175 -7.65 22.02 6.02
CA GLY A 175 -7.37 22.64 4.73
C GLY A 175 -8.65 22.95 3.92
N PRO A 176 -8.55 23.77 2.87
CA PRO A 176 -9.72 24.31 2.17
C PRO A 176 -10.22 23.42 1.02
N ASN A 177 -9.56 22.30 0.72
CA ASN A 177 -9.89 21.50 -0.46
C ASN A 177 -11.18 20.69 -0.24
N ILE A 178 -12.00 20.61 -1.29
CA ILE A 178 -13.24 19.81 -1.32
C ILE A 178 -12.89 18.31 -1.22
N ASP A 179 -11.93 17.87 -2.04
CA ASP A 179 -11.38 16.53 -1.92
C ASP A 179 -10.43 16.49 -0.73
N ARG A 180 -10.77 15.67 0.25
CA ARG A 180 -10.07 15.67 1.53
C ARG A 180 -10.21 14.36 2.28
N ILE A 181 -9.37 14.20 3.29
CA ILE A 181 -9.38 13.05 4.18
C ILE A 181 -10.13 13.44 5.47
N GLU A 182 -10.96 12.55 5.98
CA GLU A 182 -11.45 12.65 7.35
C GLU A 182 -11.01 11.42 8.14
N PHE A 183 -10.23 11.63 9.20
CA PHE A 183 -9.91 10.57 10.15
C PHE A 183 -11.07 10.41 11.14
N PHE A 184 -11.60 9.20 11.27
CA PHE A 184 -12.74 8.89 12.14
C PHE A 184 -12.60 7.50 12.76
N ASP A 185 -13.38 7.19 13.79
CA ASP A 185 -13.40 5.85 14.38
C ASP A 185 -14.60 5.08 13.78
N GLY A 186 -14.31 4.14 12.89
CA GLY A 186 -15.29 3.25 12.27
C GLY A 186 -15.34 1.85 12.87
N GLY A 187 -14.66 1.60 14.01
CA GLY A 187 -14.55 0.28 14.63
C GLY A 187 -13.56 -0.68 13.98
N GLY A 188 -12.73 -0.20 13.04
CA GLY A 188 -11.60 -0.90 12.44
C GLY A 188 -10.55 0.07 11.86
N CYS A 189 -9.55 -0.46 11.18
CA CYS A 189 -8.54 0.28 10.41
C CYS A 189 -8.87 0.11 8.93
N SER A 190 -9.15 1.19 8.20
CA SER A 190 -9.42 1.08 6.77
C SER A 190 -9.22 2.38 6.02
N SER A 191 -8.95 2.25 4.72
CA SER A 191 -8.83 3.37 3.81
C SER A 191 -9.26 2.97 2.39
N PHE A 192 -9.68 3.97 1.62
CA PHE A 192 -9.73 3.84 0.16
C PHE A 192 -8.31 3.83 -0.42
N VAL A 193 -8.16 3.26 -1.61
CA VAL A 193 -6.91 3.37 -2.38
C VAL A 193 -6.96 4.57 -3.32
N GLY A 194 -6.00 5.48 -3.16
CA GLY A 194 -5.90 6.71 -3.96
C GLY A 194 -6.99 7.75 -3.63
N ARG A 195 -7.10 8.76 -4.49
CA ARG A 195 -8.09 9.83 -4.39
C ARG A 195 -9.41 9.41 -5.06
N THR A 196 -10.45 9.17 -4.26
CA THR A 196 -11.78 8.78 -4.76
C THR A 196 -12.68 9.98 -5.06
N GLY A 197 -12.43 11.13 -4.43
CA GLY A 197 -13.13 12.40 -4.62
C GLY A 197 -14.07 12.75 -3.47
N GLY A 198 -14.30 14.04 -3.24
CA GLY A 198 -14.97 14.54 -2.04
C GLY A 198 -14.23 14.16 -0.75
N THR A 199 -14.96 14.12 0.36
CA THR A 199 -14.42 13.66 1.65
C THR A 199 -14.35 12.14 1.65
N GLN A 200 -13.15 11.57 1.71
CA GLN A 200 -12.93 10.14 1.91
C GLN A 200 -12.44 9.87 3.34
N GLY A 201 -12.98 8.82 3.95
CA GLY A 201 -12.65 8.48 5.33
C GLY A 201 -11.40 7.60 5.44
N ILE A 202 -10.61 7.81 6.48
CA ILE A 202 -9.67 6.82 7.02
C ILE A 202 -10.17 6.43 8.41
N SER A 203 -10.54 5.16 8.57
CA SER A 203 -11.01 4.63 9.85
C SER A 203 -9.80 4.27 10.72
N ILE A 204 -9.74 4.79 11.95
CA ILE A 204 -8.71 4.46 12.95
C ILE A 204 -9.40 4.18 14.28
N SER A 205 -9.71 2.91 14.54
CA SER A 205 -10.27 2.46 15.81
C SER A 205 -9.30 2.63 16.97
N THR A 206 -9.79 3.19 18.08
CA THR A 206 -9.04 3.29 19.33
C THR A 206 -9.77 2.52 20.44
N PRO A 207 -9.18 1.45 21.02
CA PRO A 207 -7.79 0.99 20.84
C PRO A 207 -7.61 0.05 19.64
N GLY A 208 -6.37 -0.02 19.14
CA GLY A 208 -5.90 -1.09 18.26
C GLY A 208 -5.28 -0.57 16.96
N CYS A 209 -5.95 0.36 16.27
CA CYS A 209 -5.42 0.97 15.06
C CYS A 209 -4.55 2.19 15.35
N ASP A 210 -4.53 2.67 16.60
CA ASP A 210 -3.78 3.83 17.05
C ASP A 210 -2.27 3.52 17.24
N ILE A 211 -1.69 2.77 16.30
CA ILE A 211 -0.26 2.48 16.20
C ILE A 211 0.27 3.25 14.99
N ILE A 212 1.40 3.97 15.14
CA ILE A 212 1.91 4.86 14.09
C ILE A 212 2.10 4.14 12.75
N GLY A 213 2.67 2.93 12.74
CA GLY A 213 2.82 2.18 11.48
C GLY A 213 1.49 1.71 10.88
N ILE A 214 0.47 1.40 11.68
CA ILE A 214 -0.88 1.09 11.16
C ILE A 214 -1.50 2.35 10.55
N ILE A 215 -1.41 3.49 11.22
CA ILE A 215 -1.91 4.75 10.66
C ILE A 215 -1.17 5.09 9.35
N SER A 216 0.15 4.91 9.33
CA SER A 216 0.97 5.12 8.13
C SER A 216 0.60 4.17 6.99
N HIS A 217 0.21 2.93 7.29
CA HIS A 217 -0.31 1.94 6.34
C HIS A 217 -1.59 2.46 5.67
N GLU A 218 -2.57 2.91 6.46
CA GLU A 218 -3.82 3.46 5.92
C GLU A 218 -3.60 4.73 5.08
N ILE A 219 -2.65 5.59 5.50
CA ILE A 219 -2.23 6.73 4.67
C ILE A 219 -1.60 6.23 3.36
N GLY A 220 -0.79 5.16 3.40
CA GLY A 220 -0.22 4.52 2.22
C GLY A 220 -1.28 4.07 1.21
N HIS A 221 -2.37 3.45 1.66
CA HIS A 221 -3.54 3.17 0.82
C HIS A 221 -4.10 4.44 0.20
N THR A 222 -4.38 5.47 1.00
CA THR A 222 -4.89 6.76 0.49
C THR A 222 -3.96 7.38 -0.56
N LEU A 223 -2.65 7.18 -0.47
CA LEU A 223 -1.69 7.66 -1.46
C LEU A 223 -1.62 6.79 -2.73
N GLY A 224 -2.17 5.57 -2.71
CA GLY A 224 -2.32 4.70 -3.88
C GLY A 224 -1.54 3.38 -3.80
N ILE A 225 -1.01 3.01 -2.63
CA ILE A 225 -0.25 1.76 -2.48
C ILE A 225 -1.21 0.64 -2.07
N PHE A 226 -1.09 -0.51 -2.73
CA PHE A 226 -1.77 -1.75 -2.34
C PHE A 226 -0.87 -2.61 -1.46
N HIS A 227 -1.40 -3.69 -0.94
CA HIS A 227 -0.62 -4.63 -0.19
C HIS A 227 0.55 -5.25 -0.96
N GLU A 228 1.70 -5.36 -0.31
CA GLU A 228 2.92 -5.90 -0.93
C GLU A 228 2.78 -7.40 -1.23
N GLN A 229 2.13 -8.18 -0.36
CA GLN A 229 1.85 -9.60 -0.63
C GLN A 229 0.88 -9.82 -1.79
N ALA A 230 0.15 -8.79 -2.22
CA ALA A 230 -0.78 -8.89 -3.34
C ALA A 230 -0.12 -8.62 -4.70
N ARG A 231 1.20 -8.35 -4.75
CA ARG A 231 1.90 -8.14 -6.02
C ARG A 231 1.82 -9.35 -6.95
N LEU A 232 1.87 -9.11 -8.26
CA LEU A 232 1.83 -10.16 -9.28
C LEU A 232 3.01 -11.15 -9.22
N ASP A 233 4.16 -10.68 -8.75
CA ASP A 233 5.38 -11.47 -8.58
C ASP A 233 5.47 -12.14 -7.20
N GLN A 234 4.45 -12.03 -6.34
CA GLN A 234 4.47 -12.53 -4.96
C GLN A 234 4.95 -13.99 -4.84
N LYS A 235 4.59 -14.84 -5.80
CA LYS A 235 4.95 -16.26 -5.80
C LYS A 235 6.46 -16.50 -5.85
N ASN A 236 7.27 -15.51 -6.25
CA ASN A 236 8.73 -15.57 -6.28
C ASN A 236 9.37 -15.18 -4.94
N HIS A 237 8.59 -14.67 -3.99
CA HIS A 237 9.09 -14.09 -2.74
C HIS A 237 8.46 -14.73 -1.51
N ILE A 238 7.21 -15.15 -1.61
CA ILE A 238 6.45 -15.77 -0.51
C ILE A 238 5.74 -17.05 -0.94
N PHE A 239 5.35 -17.83 0.06
CA PHE A 239 4.42 -18.93 -0.02
C PHE A 239 3.18 -18.60 0.79
N ILE A 240 2.01 -18.93 0.21
CA ILE A 240 0.72 -18.81 0.90
C ILE A 240 0.23 -20.20 1.26
N ASN A 241 -0.01 -20.42 2.55
CA ASN A 241 -0.55 -21.67 3.08
C ASN A 241 -2.08 -21.65 3.05
N TYR A 242 -2.66 -21.87 1.88
CA TYR A 242 -4.11 -21.92 1.69
C TYR A 242 -4.81 -22.98 2.54
N ASN A 243 -4.11 -24.03 2.98
CA ASN A 243 -4.65 -25.03 3.91
C ASN A 243 -4.92 -24.48 5.31
N ASN A 244 -4.25 -23.39 5.70
CA ASN A 244 -4.44 -22.72 6.98
C ASN A 244 -5.23 -21.42 6.83
N ILE A 245 -5.92 -21.20 5.71
CA ILE A 245 -6.75 -20.02 5.46
C ILE A 245 -8.18 -20.48 5.17
N PRO A 246 -9.21 -19.96 5.86
CA PRO A 246 -10.60 -20.24 5.50
C PRO A 246 -10.88 -19.89 4.05
N LEU A 247 -11.62 -20.74 3.33
CA LEU A 247 -11.92 -20.56 1.91
C LEU A 247 -12.53 -19.17 1.60
N SER A 248 -13.37 -18.65 2.49
CA SER A 248 -13.99 -17.32 2.36
C SER A 248 -12.99 -16.16 2.39
N ARG A 249 -11.72 -16.41 2.72
CA ARG A 249 -10.65 -15.40 2.87
C ARG A 249 -9.50 -15.58 1.89
N TRP A 250 -9.58 -16.57 1.00
CA TRP A 250 -8.56 -16.80 -0.03
C TRP A 250 -8.39 -15.58 -0.95
N ASN A 251 -9.46 -14.82 -1.18
CA ASN A 251 -9.42 -13.58 -1.95
C ASN A 251 -8.45 -12.52 -1.38
N ASN A 252 -8.17 -12.53 -0.07
CA ASN A 252 -7.28 -11.54 0.56
C ASN A 252 -5.79 -11.76 0.22
N PHE A 253 -5.45 -12.94 -0.30
CA PHE A 253 -4.08 -13.32 -0.66
C PHE A 253 -3.86 -13.40 -2.18
N PHE A 254 -4.93 -13.21 -2.95
CA PHE A 254 -4.85 -13.31 -4.39
C PHE A 254 -4.12 -12.11 -5.00
N PRO A 255 -3.21 -12.31 -5.98
CA PRO A 255 -2.53 -11.19 -6.60
C PRO A 255 -3.51 -10.24 -7.31
N ILE A 256 -3.29 -8.93 -7.14
CA ILE A 256 -4.00 -7.90 -7.92
C ILE A 256 -3.43 -7.81 -9.33
N SER A 257 -4.21 -7.31 -10.27
CA SER A 257 -3.84 -7.14 -11.68
C SER A 257 -2.94 -5.91 -11.90
N GLN A 258 -2.27 -5.85 -13.07
CA GLN A 258 -1.50 -4.66 -13.50
C GLN A 258 -2.37 -3.41 -13.69
N HIS A 259 -3.69 -3.60 -13.78
CA HIS A 259 -4.65 -2.52 -13.91
C HIS A 259 -4.95 -1.87 -12.55
N GLU A 260 -4.83 -2.63 -11.46
CA GLU A 260 -5.07 -2.14 -10.10
C GLU A 260 -3.86 -1.40 -9.54
N ALA A 261 -2.64 -1.95 -9.72
CA ALA A 261 -1.41 -1.34 -9.23
C ALA A 261 -0.22 -1.50 -10.17
N ASP A 262 0.66 -0.49 -10.16
CA ASP A 262 1.97 -0.52 -10.79
C ASP A 262 3.02 -0.95 -9.75
N MET A 263 3.98 -1.78 -10.16
CA MET A 263 5.09 -2.23 -9.32
C MET A 263 6.26 -1.23 -9.35
N PHE A 264 6.20 -0.20 -10.20
CA PHE A 264 7.21 0.85 -10.38
C PHE A 264 8.63 0.32 -10.65
N ASN A 265 8.72 -0.92 -11.14
CA ASN A 265 9.98 -1.67 -11.29
C ASN A 265 10.82 -1.73 -9.99
N LEU A 266 10.17 -1.62 -8.83
CA LEU A 266 10.80 -1.78 -7.52
C LEU A 266 10.87 -3.26 -7.13
N PRO A 267 11.93 -3.68 -6.43
CA PRO A 267 12.02 -5.03 -5.91
C PRO A 267 10.94 -5.29 -4.86
N TYR A 268 10.58 -6.55 -4.66
CA TYR A 268 9.64 -6.95 -3.62
C TYR A 268 10.20 -6.65 -2.24
N ASP A 269 9.43 -5.95 -1.41
CA ASP A 269 9.84 -5.47 -0.11
C ASP A 269 9.20 -6.26 1.05
N THR A 270 9.93 -7.25 1.56
CA THR A 270 9.48 -8.02 2.74
C THR A 270 9.42 -7.17 4.01
N GLY A 271 9.97 -5.95 4.02
CA GLY A 271 9.89 -5.00 5.14
C GLY A 271 8.89 -3.87 4.93
N SER A 272 8.11 -3.89 3.83
CA SER A 272 7.09 -2.87 3.56
C SER A 272 6.05 -2.81 4.67
N VAL A 273 5.61 -1.60 5.02
CA VAL A 273 4.50 -1.40 5.96
C VAL A 273 3.19 -1.95 5.37
N MET A 274 3.12 -2.08 4.04
CA MET A 274 2.00 -2.65 3.29
C MET A 274 2.02 -4.18 3.21
N HIS A 275 3.02 -4.84 3.80
CA HIS A 275 3.09 -6.29 3.81
C HIS A 275 2.30 -6.87 5.00
N TYR A 276 1.49 -7.90 4.74
CA TYR A 276 0.85 -8.69 5.79
C TYR A 276 1.86 -9.39 6.70
N GLY A 277 1.47 -9.59 7.96
CA GLY A 277 2.20 -10.46 8.87
C GLY A 277 2.03 -11.95 8.55
N PRO A 278 2.85 -12.81 9.19
CA PRO A 278 2.88 -14.24 8.89
C PRO A 278 1.61 -15.01 9.23
N TYR A 279 0.74 -14.49 10.11
CA TYR A 279 -0.41 -15.21 10.67
C TYR A 279 -1.77 -14.61 10.28
N GLY A 280 -1.81 -13.67 9.32
CA GLY A 280 -3.05 -13.02 8.90
C GLY A 280 -4.10 -14.06 8.47
N PHE A 281 -5.34 -13.89 8.93
CA PHE A 281 -6.51 -14.72 8.60
C PHE A 281 -6.41 -16.24 8.90
N ALA A 282 -5.42 -16.67 9.67
CA ALA A 282 -5.15 -18.08 9.95
C ALA A 282 -6.32 -18.83 10.61
N THR A 283 -6.52 -20.09 10.21
CA THR A 283 -7.42 -21.03 10.90
C THR A 283 -6.78 -21.54 12.20
N ASP A 284 -5.54 -22.03 12.13
CA ASP A 284 -4.69 -22.25 13.30
C ASP A 284 -3.77 -21.02 13.48
N PRO A 285 -4.01 -20.18 14.52
CA PRO A 285 -3.27 -18.93 14.72
C PRO A 285 -1.79 -19.13 15.08
N TYR A 286 -1.34 -20.37 15.33
CA TYR A 286 0.07 -20.66 15.59
C TYR A 286 0.83 -21.11 14.34
N VAL A 287 0.13 -21.31 13.22
CA VAL A 287 0.71 -21.77 11.95
C VAL A 287 0.70 -20.61 10.96
N PRO A 288 1.82 -20.28 10.29
CA PRO A 288 1.85 -19.15 9.38
C PRO A 288 0.98 -19.41 8.14
N THR A 289 0.26 -18.37 7.72
CA THR A 289 -0.42 -18.28 6.43
C THR A 289 0.51 -17.77 5.33
N ILE A 290 1.51 -16.96 5.69
CA ILE A 290 2.56 -16.49 4.78
C ILE A 290 3.93 -16.89 5.31
N THR A 291 4.75 -17.52 4.46
CA THR A 291 6.18 -17.68 4.70
C THR A 291 7.01 -17.10 3.57
N THR A 292 8.15 -16.51 3.90
CA THR A 292 9.08 -15.95 2.90
C THR A 292 9.95 -17.05 2.32
N ARG A 293 10.18 -17.03 1.00
CA ARG A 293 11.12 -17.95 0.33
C ARG A 293 12.54 -17.81 0.85
N ASN A 294 12.98 -16.57 1.07
CA ASN A 294 14.20 -16.31 1.84
C ASN A 294 13.88 -16.34 3.32
N LYS A 295 14.25 -17.42 4.02
CA LYS A 295 14.01 -17.61 5.46
C LYS A 295 14.53 -16.46 6.35
N PHE A 296 15.56 -15.74 5.91
CA PHE A 296 16.12 -14.62 6.69
C PHE A 296 15.19 -13.40 6.70
N HIS A 297 14.26 -13.32 5.76
CA HIS A 297 13.28 -12.23 5.67
C HIS A 297 11.98 -12.53 6.44
N GLN A 298 11.84 -13.73 7.02
CA GLN A 298 10.59 -14.15 7.66
C GLN A 298 10.19 -13.24 8.82
N TYR A 299 11.17 -12.62 9.48
CA TYR A 299 10.97 -11.72 10.61
C TYR A 299 10.75 -10.26 10.21
N THR A 300 10.85 -9.93 8.92
CA THR A 300 10.63 -8.55 8.44
C THR A 300 9.16 -8.30 8.06
N ILE A 301 8.45 -9.35 7.62
CA ILE A 301 7.08 -9.20 7.13
C ILE A 301 6.11 -8.83 8.25
N GLY A 302 5.19 -7.91 7.96
CA GLY A 302 4.17 -7.47 8.91
C GLY A 302 4.65 -6.47 9.96
N GLN A 303 5.82 -5.86 9.78
CA GLN A 303 6.27 -4.76 10.65
C GLN A 303 5.29 -3.58 10.63
N ARG A 304 5.14 -2.89 11.77
CA ARG A 304 4.29 -1.70 11.95
C ARG A 304 5.04 -0.56 12.65
N GLU A 305 6.33 -0.44 12.38
CA GLU A 305 7.16 0.70 12.81
C GLU A 305 6.91 1.91 11.92
N GLY A 306 6.72 1.70 10.61
CA GLY A 306 6.39 2.74 9.64
C GLY A 306 6.77 2.37 8.21
N PRO A 307 6.59 3.28 7.23
CA PRO A 307 6.91 2.99 5.84
C PRO A 307 8.41 2.73 5.65
N SER A 308 8.72 1.73 4.82
CA SER A 308 10.07 1.36 4.45
C SER A 308 10.68 2.34 3.43
N PHE A 309 11.98 2.21 3.17
CA PHE A 309 12.63 2.95 2.09
C PHE A 309 11.94 2.79 0.73
N LEU A 310 11.46 1.58 0.42
CA LEU A 310 10.81 1.27 -0.85
C LEU A 310 9.34 1.74 -0.89
N ASP A 311 8.65 1.82 0.25
CA ASP A 311 7.34 2.46 0.34
C ASP A 311 7.43 3.95 -0.05
N TYR A 312 8.44 4.67 0.48
CA TYR A 312 8.68 6.05 0.06
C TYR A 312 9.10 6.15 -1.41
N ALA A 313 9.92 5.22 -1.90
CA ALA A 313 10.35 5.20 -3.29
C ALA A 313 9.14 5.04 -4.25
N ALA A 314 8.20 4.16 -3.91
CA ALA A 314 6.98 3.94 -4.70
C ALA A 314 6.18 5.25 -4.82
N ILE A 315 5.96 5.98 -3.71
CA ILE A 315 5.29 7.28 -3.74
C ILE A 315 6.10 8.31 -4.55
N ASN A 316 7.40 8.39 -4.33
CA ASN A 316 8.25 9.35 -5.04
C ASN A 316 8.25 9.13 -6.55
N ILE A 317 8.22 7.88 -7.02
CA ILE A 317 8.07 7.54 -8.44
C ILE A 317 6.65 7.87 -8.92
N ALA A 318 5.62 7.43 -8.19
CA ALA A 318 4.22 7.59 -8.58
C ALA A 318 3.82 9.07 -8.74
N TYR A 319 4.34 9.93 -7.88
CA TYR A 319 4.08 11.37 -7.85
C TYR A 319 5.19 12.21 -8.48
N ARG A 320 6.22 11.57 -9.05
CA ARG A 320 7.33 12.24 -9.75
C ARG A 320 8.04 13.28 -8.88
N CYS A 321 8.20 12.97 -7.60
CA CYS A 321 8.69 13.88 -6.58
C CYS A 321 10.14 14.35 -6.79
N THR A 322 10.90 13.74 -7.68
CA THR A 322 12.31 14.06 -7.92
C THR A 322 12.57 14.69 -9.29
N GLU A 323 11.55 14.91 -10.12
CA GLU A 323 11.71 15.49 -11.47
C GLU A 323 12.30 16.92 -11.44
N HIS A 324 12.10 17.67 -10.36
CA HIS A 324 12.68 19.01 -10.19
C HIS A 324 14.12 18.99 -9.69
N CYS A 325 14.62 17.84 -9.22
CA CYS A 325 15.99 17.72 -8.75
C CYS A 325 16.94 17.50 -9.93
N ALA A 326 18.13 18.12 -9.85
CA ALA A 326 19.22 17.76 -10.75
C ALA A 326 19.62 16.29 -10.54
N ASN A 327 20.14 15.65 -11.58
CA ASN A 327 20.59 14.28 -11.51
C ASN A 327 21.87 14.18 -10.65
N ILE A 328 21.69 13.95 -9.34
CA ILE A 328 22.77 13.64 -8.42
C ILE A 328 22.99 12.13 -8.40
N GLN A 329 24.25 11.70 -8.39
CA GLN A 329 24.58 10.28 -8.27
C GLN A 329 24.41 9.86 -6.81
N CYS A 330 23.49 8.93 -6.59
CA CYS A 330 23.25 8.29 -5.30
C CYS A 330 23.81 6.87 -5.34
N ASP A 331 24.65 6.54 -4.36
CA ASP A 331 25.25 5.21 -4.21
C ASP A 331 24.26 4.24 -3.56
N HIS A 332 24.56 2.94 -3.63
CA HIS A 332 23.82 1.86 -2.98
C HIS A 332 22.30 1.85 -3.26
N ASN A 333 21.88 2.27 -4.46
CA ASN A 333 20.47 2.39 -4.86
C ASN A 333 19.68 3.45 -4.07
N GLY A 334 20.37 4.45 -3.51
CA GLY A 334 19.73 5.68 -3.08
C GLY A 334 19.11 6.45 -4.25
N TYR A 335 18.27 7.45 -3.94
CA TYR A 335 17.68 8.35 -4.94
C TYR A 335 17.62 9.78 -4.40
N PRO A 336 17.49 10.80 -5.27
CA PRO A 336 17.47 12.20 -4.83
C PRO A 336 16.38 12.45 -3.77
N ASN A 337 16.71 13.19 -2.71
CA ASN A 337 15.72 13.55 -1.70
C ASN A 337 14.79 14.64 -2.26
N PRO A 338 13.47 14.39 -2.37
CA PRO A 338 12.54 15.35 -2.95
C PRO A 338 12.43 16.66 -2.15
N ASN A 339 12.74 16.61 -0.85
CA ASN A 339 12.72 17.76 0.06
C ASN A 339 14.05 18.52 0.08
N ASN A 340 15.12 17.90 -0.42
CA ASN A 340 16.45 18.51 -0.49
C ASN A 340 17.26 17.91 -1.64
N CYS A 341 17.16 18.50 -2.82
CA CYS A 341 17.84 18.02 -4.03
C CYS A 341 19.38 18.03 -3.97
N ALA A 342 19.99 18.53 -2.88
CA ALA A 342 21.44 18.44 -2.68
C ALA A 342 21.88 17.14 -1.98
N LYS A 343 20.94 16.28 -1.57
CA LYS A 343 21.24 15.03 -0.87
C LYS A 343 20.36 13.88 -1.39
N CYS A 344 20.82 12.67 -1.22
CA CYS A 344 20.06 11.45 -1.49
C CYS A 344 19.27 11.01 -0.26
N LEU A 345 18.12 10.37 -0.49
CA LEU A 345 17.53 9.45 0.46
C LEU A 345 18.24 8.11 0.33
N CYS A 346 18.66 7.56 1.46
CA CYS A 346 19.46 6.35 1.52
C CYS A 346 18.62 5.18 2.02
N PRO A 347 18.83 3.97 1.45
CA PRO A 347 18.30 2.76 2.05
C PRO A 347 18.83 2.59 3.47
N ASP A 348 18.05 1.90 4.31
CA ASP A 348 18.42 1.64 5.70
C ASP A 348 19.79 0.95 5.77
N GLY A 349 20.64 1.41 6.69
CA GLY A 349 22.03 0.95 6.81
C GLY A 349 23.04 1.75 5.98
N PHE A 350 22.61 2.72 5.16
CA PHE A 350 23.49 3.65 4.45
C PHE A 350 23.26 5.10 4.87
N ALA A 351 24.31 5.92 4.78
CA ALA A 351 24.33 7.30 5.22
C ALA A 351 25.27 8.16 4.36
N GLY A 352 25.23 9.47 4.60
CA GLY A 352 25.98 10.48 3.86
C GLY A 352 25.10 11.25 2.87
N SER A 353 25.68 12.25 2.21
CA SER A 353 24.95 13.08 1.24
C SER A 353 24.56 12.32 -0.02
N THR A 354 25.31 11.29 -0.40
CA THR A 354 25.09 10.47 -1.59
C THR A 354 24.94 8.99 -1.24
N CYS A 355 24.68 8.65 0.02
CA CYS A 355 24.59 7.27 0.50
C CYS A 355 25.90 6.48 0.38
N GLN A 356 27.02 7.19 0.43
CA GLN A 356 28.36 6.63 0.21
C GLN A 356 28.92 5.85 1.41
N PHE A 357 28.33 5.99 2.60
CA PHE A 357 28.82 5.37 3.82
C PHE A 357 27.85 4.35 4.37
N VAL A 358 28.37 3.31 5.02
CA VAL A 358 27.57 2.45 5.90
C VAL A 358 27.24 3.23 7.17
N GLN A 359 25.96 3.24 7.55
CA GLN A 359 25.49 3.89 8.76
C GLN A 359 26.06 3.17 9.99
N TYR A 360 26.70 3.93 10.88
CA TYR A 360 27.16 3.38 12.16
C TYR A 360 25.97 3.15 13.08
N THR A 361 25.81 1.92 13.55
CA THR A 361 24.80 1.53 14.53
C THR A 361 25.48 1.05 15.81
N SER A 362 24.80 1.18 16.96
CA SER A 362 25.29 0.65 18.24
C SER A 362 25.29 -0.88 18.28
N CYS A 363 24.51 -1.53 17.42
CA CYS A 363 24.49 -2.97 17.19
C CYS A 363 24.97 -3.26 15.77
N GLY A 364 26.24 -3.63 15.63
CA GLY A 364 26.92 -3.86 14.36
C GLY A 364 28.31 -3.22 14.34
N ALA A 365 29.25 -3.83 13.61
CA ALA A 365 30.59 -3.28 13.42
C ALA A 365 30.97 -3.32 11.94
N LEU A 366 31.69 -2.30 11.46
CA LEU A 366 32.36 -2.33 10.17
C LEU A 366 33.50 -3.35 10.23
N ILE A 367 33.31 -4.51 9.60
CA ILE A 367 34.39 -5.49 9.43
C ILE A 367 35.13 -5.17 8.14
N LYS A 368 36.38 -4.72 8.26
CA LYS A 368 37.28 -4.59 7.12
C LYS A 368 37.77 -5.98 6.72
N VAL A 369 37.19 -6.55 5.66
CA VAL A 369 37.66 -7.82 5.09
C VAL A 369 38.74 -7.52 4.04
N ASN A 370 40.00 -7.82 4.36
CA ASN A 370 41.06 -7.85 3.36
C ASN A 370 41.00 -9.21 2.65
N ILE A 371 40.44 -9.26 1.43
CA ILE A 371 40.54 -10.45 0.59
C ILE A 371 41.88 -10.39 -0.13
N ILE A 372 42.85 -11.18 0.32
CA ILE A 372 44.12 -11.36 -0.38
C ILE A 372 43.88 -12.40 -1.48
N TYR A 373 43.73 -11.95 -2.73
CA TYR A 373 43.87 -12.85 -3.88
C TYR A 373 45.36 -13.15 -4.09
N LEU A 374 45.78 -14.38 -3.76
CA LEU A 374 47.07 -14.91 -4.21
C LEU A 374 46.95 -15.33 -5.68
N PHE A 375 46.98 -14.35 -6.58
CA PHE A 375 47.30 -14.55 -7.99
C PHE A 375 48.44 -13.62 -8.37
N PHE A 376 49.50 -14.19 -8.94
CA PHE A 376 50.72 -13.55 -9.45
C PHE A 376 50.63 -12.02 -9.66
N GLY A 377 51.07 -11.25 -8.66
CA GLY A 377 51.74 -9.96 -8.87
C GLY A 377 50.92 -8.68 -9.05
N LEU A 378 49.59 -8.66 -8.87
CA LEU A 378 48.83 -7.40 -8.93
C LEU A 378 47.78 -7.31 -7.81
N PHE A 379 47.94 -6.32 -6.92
CA PHE A 379 46.98 -6.00 -5.87
C PHE A 379 45.79 -5.24 -6.46
N PHE A 380 44.58 -5.80 -6.36
CA PHE A 380 43.33 -5.07 -6.55
C PHE A 380 42.55 -5.09 -5.22
N ASP A 381 42.22 -3.90 -4.71
CA ASP A 381 41.38 -3.72 -3.52
C ASP A 381 39.92 -3.68 -3.99
N GLN A 382 39.14 -4.73 -3.75
CA GLN A 382 37.68 -4.70 -3.93
C GLN A 382 37.01 -4.70 -2.56
N GLN A 383 36.21 -3.66 -2.32
CA GLN A 383 35.44 -3.47 -1.09
C GLN A 383 34.08 -4.16 -1.23
N TYR A 384 33.77 -5.08 -0.33
CA TYR A 384 32.42 -5.61 -0.15
C TYR A 384 31.99 -5.36 1.29
N TYR A 385 30.83 -4.74 1.47
CA TYR A 385 30.24 -4.43 2.76
C TYR A 385 29.20 -5.51 3.10
N TYR A 386 29.35 -6.15 4.24
CA TYR A 386 28.32 -7.02 4.81
C TYR A 386 28.00 -6.53 6.23
N THR A 387 26.72 -6.39 6.52
CA THR A 387 26.17 -6.24 7.87
C THR A 387 25.69 -7.61 8.34
N ILE A 388 26.25 -8.12 9.42
CA ILE A 388 25.68 -9.24 10.19
C ILE A 388 25.38 -8.67 11.58
N GLY A 389 24.13 -8.80 12.00
CA GLY A 389 23.68 -8.53 13.37
C GLY A 389 24.03 -9.68 14.29
#